data_AF-A0A0F9HZG0-F1
#
_entry.id   AF-A0A0F9HZG0-F1
#
_cell.length_a   1.000
_cell.length_b   1.000
_cell.length_c   1.000
_cell.angle_alpha   90.00
_cell.angle_beta   90.00
_cell.angle_gamma   90.00
#
_symmetry.space_group_name_H-M   'P 1'
#
loop_
_entity.id
_entity.type
_entity.pdbx_description
1 polymer ?
#
loop_
_entity_poly.entity_id
_entity_poly.type
_entity_poly.pdbx_seq_one_letter_code
_entity_poly.pdbx_strand_id
1 'polypeptide(L)' 'VWVRALDRLGNPIQWRSAENLLGQVLEHEVGHLDGQTVEDILVPVPAPRPEWKQVRTRYGTMGRGR' A
#
# COMPACT_ATOMS: atom_id res chain seq x y z
N VAL A 1 0.63 14.81 8.00
CA VAL A 1 -0.30 14.02 8.87
C VAL A 1 0.44 13.60 10.15
N TRP A 2 -0.20 13.18 11.24
CA TRP A 2 0.52 12.58 12.38
C TRP A 2 0.38 11.06 12.32
N VAL A 3 1.49 10.34 12.32
CA VAL A 3 1.52 8.87 12.42
C VAL A 3 1.69 8.51 13.89
N ARG A 4 0.79 7.67 14.40
CA ARG A 4 0.85 7.10 15.74
C ARG A 4 0.97 5.60 15.60
N ALA A 5 1.97 5.02 16.22
CA ALA A 5 2.23 3.58 16.18
C ALA A 5 2.79 3.09 17.50
N LEU A 6 3.03 1.79 17.58
CA LEU A 6 3.81 1.18 18.64
C LEU A 6 5.14 0.69 18.04
N ASP A 7 6.23 0.86 18.78
CA ASP A 7 7.49 0.20 18.43
C ASP A 7 7.41 -1.32 18.65
N ARG A 8 8.50 -2.04 18.34
CA ARG A 8 8.56 -3.50 18.50
C ARG A 8 8.36 -3.98 19.95
N LEU A 9 8.49 -3.10 20.94
CA LEU A 9 8.33 -3.40 22.37
C LEU A 9 6.98 -2.93 22.91
N GLY A 10 6.13 -2.34 22.06
CA GLY A 10 4.84 -1.80 22.46
C GLY A 10 4.90 -0.36 22.99
N ASN A 11 6.04 0.33 22.90
CA ASN A 11 6.11 1.72 23.32
C ASN A 11 5.44 2.63 22.28
N PRO A 12 4.64 3.62 22.71
CA PRO A 12 4.01 4.54 21.79
C PRO A 12 5.06 5.44 21.13
N ILE A 13 4.94 5.56 19.81
CA ILE A 13 5.74 6.46 18.99
C ILE A 13 4.82 7.35 18.18
N GLN A 14 5.21 8.62 18.07
CA GLN A 14 4.47 9.62 17.31
C GLN A 14 5.43 10.39 16.42
N TRP A 15 5.14 10.36 15.12
CA TRP A 15 5.89 11.11 14.12
C TRP A 15 4.98 12.07 13.39
N ARG A 16 5.47 13.28 13.18
CA ARG A 16 4.81 14.20 12.25
C ARG A 16 5.23 13.79 10.84
N SER A 17 4.31 13.17 10.09
CA SER A 17 4.45 13.06 8.64
C SER A 17 4.51 14.49 8.10
N ALA A 18 5.71 14.89 7.67
CA ALA A 18 5.93 16.08 6.88
C ALA A 18 5.50 15.76 5.44
N GLU A 19 5.15 16.78 4.65
CA GLU A 19 4.80 16.65 3.23
C GLU A 19 5.99 16.20 2.33
N ASN A 20 7.06 15.69 2.94
CA ASN A 20 8.23 15.17 2.27
C ASN A 20 8.06 13.69 1.91
N LEU A 21 9.05 13.15 1.19
CA LEU A 21 9.06 11.76 0.74
C LEU A 21 8.78 10.75 1.87
N LEU A 22 9.26 11.03 3.09
CA LEU A 22 9.01 10.16 4.24
C LEU A 22 7.52 10.08 4.60
N GLY A 23 6.80 11.21 4.56
CA GLY A 23 5.35 11.21 4.79
C GLY A 23 4.60 10.38 3.75
N GLN A 24 4.97 10.51 2.47
CA GLN A 24 4.35 9.77 1.37
C GLN A 24 4.59 8.25 1.48
N VAL A 25 5.82 7.85 1.83
CA VAL A 25 6.15 6.43 2.04
C VAL A 25 5.38 5.87 3.23
N LEU A 26 5.30 6.61 4.34
CA LEU A 26 4.53 6.16 5.51
C LEU A 26 3.04 5.98 5.18
N GLU A 27 2.45 6.92 4.44
CA GLU A 27 1.06 6.83 4.00
C GLU A 27 0.84 5.63 3.06
N HIS A 28 1.77 5.36 2.15
CA HIS A 28 1.73 4.20 1.26
C HIS A 28 1.74 2.87 2.04
N GLU A 29 2.69 2.69 2.96
CA GLU A 29 2.84 1.44 3.72
C GLU A 29 1.69 1.22 4.71
N VAL A 30 1.16 2.28 5.30
CA VAL A 30 -0.03 2.18 6.17
C VAL A 30 -1.26 1.74 5.35
N GLY A 31 -1.41 2.23 4.12
CA GLY A 31 -2.50 1.80 3.24
C GLY A 31 -2.53 0.28 2.99
N HIS A 32 -1.36 -0.37 2.92
CA HIS A 32 -1.28 -1.82 2.80
C HIS A 32 -1.87 -2.58 4.01
N LEU A 33 -1.90 -2.00 5.20
CA LEU A 33 -2.56 -2.60 6.37
C LEU A 33 -4.08 -2.66 6.22
N ASP A 34 -4.66 -1.73 5.45
CA ASP A 34 -6.08 -1.68 5.11
C ASP A 34 -6.40 -2.38 3.77
N GLY A 35 -5.42 -3.09 3.20
CA GLY A 35 -5.56 -3.76 1.90
C GLY A 35 -5.59 -2.80 0.71
N GLN A 36 -5.29 -1.51 0.91
CA GLN A 36 -5.17 -0.55 -0.16
C GLN A 36 -3.86 -0.77 -0.91
N THR A 37 -3.93 -0.64 -2.22
CA THR A 37 -2.79 -0.68 -3.11
C THR A 37 -2.63 0.65 -3.81
N VAL A 38 -1.48 0.85 -4.46
CA VAL A 38 -1.24 2.05 -5.26
C VAL A 38 -2.26 2.21 -6.41
N GLU A 39 -2.89 1.11 -6.86
CA GLU A 39 -3.95 1.16 -7.88
C GLU A 39 -5.21 1.87 -7.37
N ASP A 40 -5.53 1.73 -6.08
CA ASP A 40 -6.73 2.31 -5.47
C ASP A 40 -6.62 3.84 -5.31
N ILE A 41 -5.39 4.34 -5.20
CA ILE A 41 -5.08 5.75 -4.97
C ILE A 41 -4.84 6.47 -6.32
N LEU A 42 -4.17 5.80 -7.27
CA LEU A 42 -3.87 6.35 -8.59
C LEU A 42 -5.03 6.11 -9.57
N VAL A 43 -6.17 6.78 -9.38
CA VAL A 43 -7.22 6.80 -10.40
C VAL A 43 -7.24 8.15 -11.13
N PRO A 44 -7.24 8.19 -12.48
CA PRO A 44 -7.22 7.08 -13.42
C PRO A 44 -5.86 6.95 -14.10
N VAL A 45 -5.08 5.91 -13.78
CA VAL A 45 -4.07 5.42 -14.74
C VAL A 45 -4.84 4.88 -15.96
N PRO A 46 -4.68 5.45 -17.15
CA PRO A 46 -5.37 4.99 -18.34
C PRO A 46 -4.82 3.61 -18.70
N ALA A 47 -5.61 2.59 -18.41
CA ALA A 47 -5.31 1.17 -18.57
C ALA A 47 -4.27 0.59 -17.58
N PRO A 48 -4.50 -0.65 -17.09
CA PRO A 48 -3.52 -1.36 -16.28
C PRO A 48 -2.23 -1.51 -17.09
N ARG A 49 -1.11 -1.09 -16.50
CA ARG A 49 0.19 -1.20 -17.15
C ARG A 49 0.46 -2.65 -17.56
N PRO A 50 1.07 -2.92 -18.73
CA PRO A 50 1.26 -4.28 -19.24
C PRO A 50 1.91 -5.25 -18.23
N GLU A 51 2.81 -4.75 -17.38
CA GLU A 51 3.45 -5.51 -16.31
C GLU A 51 2.47 -6.06 -15.27
N TRP A 52 1.38 -5.34 -14.96
CA TRP A 52 0.39 -5.78 -13.97
C TRP A 52 -0.48 -6.92 -14.51
N LYS A 53 -0.72 -6.95 -15.83
CA LYS A 53 -1.41 -8.09 -16.48
C LYS A 53 -0.61 -9.40 -16.30
N GLN A 54 0.71 -9.33 -16.30
CA GLN A 54 1.57 -10.50 -16.09
C GLN A 54 1.44 -11.03 -14.65
N VAL A 55 1.43 -10.14 -13.65
CA VAL A 55 1.25 -10.51 -12.24
C VAL A 55 -0.13 -11.14 -12.02
N ARG A 56 -1.20 -10.51 -12.54
CA ARG A 56 -2.56 -11.07 -12.44
C ARG A 56 -2.71 -12.40 -13.18
N THR A 57 -2.06 -12.58 -14.33
CA THR A 57 -2.08 -13.87 -15.07
C THR A 57 -1.34 -14.97 -14.29
N ARG A 58 -0.23 -14.64 -13.64
CA ARG A 58 0.59 -15.59 -12.87
C ARG A 58 -0.11 -16.11 -11.62
N TYR A 59 -0.86 -15.27 -10.92
CA TYR A 59 -1.49 -15.63 -9.64
C TYR A 59 -3.02 -15.77 -9.71
N GLY A 60 -3.68 -15.28 -10.75
CA GLY A 60 -5.13 -15.39 -10.96
C GLY A 60 -5.62 -16.80 -11.29
N THR A 61 -4.72 -17.73 -11.58
CA THR A 61 -5.03 -19.16 -11.79
C THR A 61 -5.10 -19.98 -10.50
N MET A 62 -4.70 -19.44 -9.34
CA MET A 62 -4.76 -20.17 -8.06
C MET A 62 -6.13 -20.08 -7.34
N GLY A 63 -7.17 -19.58 -8.00
CA GLY A 63 -8.50 -19.31 -7.39
C GLY A 63 -9.67 -20.17 -7.89
N ARG A 64 -9.46 -21.35 -8.47
CA ARG A 64 -10.55 -22.30 -8.78
C ARG A 64 -10.20 -23.74 -8.42
N GLY A 65 -9.96 -23.99 -7.14
CA GLY A 65 -10.19 -25.32 -6.55
C GLY A 65 -11.57 -25.28 -5.89
N ARG A 66 -12.53 -26.01 -6.46
CA ARG A 66 -13.81 -26.35 -5.81
C ARG A 66 -13.57 -27.34 -4.68
#